data_AF-A0A2E5ENE7-F1
#
_entry.id   AF-A0A2E5ENE7-F1
#
_cell.length_a   1.000
_cell.length_b   1.000
_cell.length_c   1.000
_cell.angle_alpha   90.00
_cell.angle_beta   90.00
_cell.angle_gamma   90.00
#
_symmetry.space_group_name_H-M   'P 1'
#
loop_
_entity.id
_entity.type
_entity.pdbx_description
1 polymer ?
#
loop_
_entity_poly.entity_id
_entity_poly.type
_entity_poly.pdbx_seq_one_letter_code
_entity_poly.pdbx_strand_id
1 'polypeptide(L)'
;MRYAATITFLLVLTAVNGWMNWRMWSNARHPAILPTTRIERDVQVKKIGQQEIFRPQRDESHASPPWAYLETEDYLQFASNLRAAGVPERTLRDILVADIYRNMEEKQVKLAEDAPDTFWMNADQRNAMERAKFRKGVEMKNAQFDLTIELFGYPMNQHALQTSRDEGQMSAIVRLLFGYLDREAFIQLMGTFEYFEHRSESLVALTEGILLDDDIAELNTQADGINEALDKLLTPFEKEELFLRYFITGHYSEMSHAENGFEATGAEFRQAALIVSTPHDLLREAFLSAVDTPEPTDEMREAAEVELAKFLGMERYEEWARAKDERFKEIYQKTKIAKLEKADAVKIFNSLDTAEAQVDSIYADEELKPEEAAVLLIAVKARALSEFKKVVGLRMKPEQRQELSDEIFSELGKLPEEFESEDETKPGQETRKDAR
;
A
#
# COMPACT_ATOMS: atom_id res chain seq x y z
N MET A 1 -19.70 -10.44 -2.93
CA MET A 1 -18.34 -10.54 -2.36
C MET A 1 -17.24 -9.87 -3.20
N ARG A 2 -17.49 -9.47 -4.46
CA ARG A 2 -16.47 -8.87 -5.36
C ARG A 2 -16.21 -7.35 -5.21
N TYR A 3 -17.07 -6.62 -4.51
CA TYR A 3 -16.78 -5.23 -4.10
C TYR A 3 -15.94 -5.17 -2.82
N ALA A 4 -15.68 -6.31 -2.15
CA ALA A 4 -14.95 -6.31 -0.90
C ALA A 4 -13.48 -5.93 -1.11
N ALA A 5 -12.79 -6.42 -2.14
CA ALA A 5 -11.37 -6.14 -2.33
C ALA A 5 -11.08 -4.68 -2.73
N THR A 6 -11.82 -4.10 -3.68
CA THR A 6 -11.68 -2.69 -4.10
C THR A 6 -12.16 -1.70 -3.02
N ILE A 7 -13.23 -2.03 -2.29
CA ILE A 7 -13.64 -1.25 -1.11
C ILE A 7 -12.61 -1.44 0.00
N THR A 8 -11.99 -2.60 0.18
CA THR A 8 -10.93 -2.79 1.18
C THR A 8 -9.68 -2.02 0.80
N PHE A 9 -9.27 -1.97 -0.47
CA PHE A 9 -8.14 -1.15 -0.92
C PHE A 9 -8.41 0.35 -0.75
N LEU A 10 -9.60 0.84 -1.14
CA LEU A 10 -9.99 2.25 -0.91
C LEU A 10 -10.23 2.56 0.58
N LEU A 11 -10.72 1.61 1.38
CA LEU A 11 -10.86 1.74 2.84
C LEU A 11 -9.51 1.69 3.54
N VAL A 12 -8.55 0.91 3.05
CA VAL A 12 -7.17 0.89 3.54
C VAL A 12 -6.48 2.18 3.14
N LEU A 13 -6.64 2.68 1.91
CA LEU A 13 -6.08 3.97 1.51
C LEU A 13 -6.69 5.14 2.29
N THR A 14 -8.00 5.12 2.56
CA THR A 14 -8.67 6.15 3.37
C THR A 14 -8.41 5.97 4.86
N ALA A 15 -8.21 4.75 5.38
CA ALA A 15 -7.80 4.49 6.76
C ALA A 15 -6.33 4.86 6.99
N VAL A 16 -5.43 4.58 6.05
CA VAL A 16 -4.03 5.03 6.07
C VAL A 16 -3.97 6.54 5.97
N ASN A 17 -4.74 7.18 5.08
CA ASN A 17 -4.87 8.64 5.02
C ASN A 17 -5.49 9.24 6.30
N GLY A 18 -6.48 8.57 6.89
CA GLY A 18 -7.14 8.98 8.12
C GLY A 18 -6.21 8.86 9.33
N TRP A 19 -5.46 7.77 9.42
CA TRP A 19 -4.46 7.52 10.46
C TRP A 19 -3.25 8.45 10.32
N MET A 20 -2.74 8.69 9.11
CA MET A 20 -1.69 9.67 8.85
C MET A 20 -2.14 11.10 9.20
N ASN A 21 -3.36 11.50 8.80
CA ASN A 21 -3.92 12.81 9.17
C ASN A 21 -4.11 12.94 10.69
N TRP A 22 -4.65 11.91 11.34
CA TRP A 22 -4.82 11.90 12.80
C TRP A 22 -3.47 11.98 13.53
N ARG A 23 -2.46 11.22 13.09
CA ARG A 23 -1.10 11.20 13.67
C ARG A 23 -0.34 12.52 13.43
N MET A 24 -0.51 13.15 12.27
CA MET A 24 0.04 14.48 12.00
C MET A 24 -0.66 15.57 12.83
N TRP A 25 -1.98 15.48 13.01
CA TRP A 25 -2.75 16.45 13.78
C TRP A 25 -2.59 16.28 15.31
N SER A 26 -2.39 15.05 15.79
CA SER A 26 -2.11 14.77 17.20
C SER A 26 -0.71 15.24 17.61
N ASN A 27 0.27 15.16 16.71
CA ASN A 27 1.63 15.65 16.94
C ASN A 27 1.78 17.17 16.79
N ALA A 28 0.85 17.85 16.09
CA ALA A 28 0.83 19.30 15.95
C ALA A 28 0.36 20.06 17.22
N ARG A 29 0.02 19.37 18.32
CA ARG A 29 -0.46 19.99 19.58
C ARG A 29 0.65 20.55 20.48
N HIS A 30 1.91 20.49 20.06
CA HIS A 30 3.00 21.23 20.72
C HIS A 30 3.65 22.20 19.73
N PRO A 31 3.22 23.48 19.69
CA PRO A 31 3.95 24.49 18.93
C PRO A 31 5.29 24.73 19.62
N ALA A 32 6.35 24.11 19.10
CA ALA A 32 7.70 24.59 19.33
C ALA A 32 7.81 25.97 18.66
N ILE A 33 7.83 27.02 19.48
CA ILE A 33 8.09 28.39 19.07
C ILE A 33 9.51 28.41 18.51
N LEU A 34 9.66 28.35 17.19
CA LEU A 34 10.95 28.62 16.56
C LEU A 34 11.21 30.14 16.58
N PRO A 35 12.39 30.59 17.00
CA PRO A 35 12.75 32.00 16.94
C PRO A 35 12.89 32.42 15.47
N THR A 36 12.00 33.32 15.03
CA THR A 36 12.13 34.01 13.75
C THR A 36 13.30 34.97 13.82
N THR A 37 14.50 34.49 13.47
CA THR A 37 15.62 35.38 13.15
C THR A 37 15.29 36.09 11.85
N ARG A 38 14.85 37.35 12.00
CA ARG A 38 14.63 38.29 10.91
C ARG A 38 15.98 38.61 10.27
N ILE A 39 16.30 37.90 9.18
CA ILE A 39 17.43 38.27 8.33
C ILE A 39 16.98 39.49 7.50
N GLU A 40 17.31 40.69 7.97
CA GLU A 40 17.29 41.90 7.15
C GLU A 40 18.35 41.74 6.06
N ARG A 41 17.91 41.30 4.87
CA ARG A 41 18.70 41.45 3.65
C ARG A 41 18.45 42.85 3.11
N ASP A 42 19.44 43.73 3.29
CA ASP A 42 19.57 44.98 2.55
C ASP A 42 19.75 44.66 1.06
N VAL A 43 18.63 44.53 0.35
CA VAL A 43 18.62 44.44 -1.11
C VAL A 43 18.61 45.87 -1.65
N GLN A 44 19.80 46.37 -1.97
CA GLN A 44 19.98 47.52 -2.85
C GLN A 44 19.37 47.18 -4.22
N VAL A 45 18.14 47.63 -4.46
CA VAL A 45 17.48 47.56 -5.77
C VAL A 45 18.19 48.54 -6.70
N LYS A 46 19.21 48.05 -7.41
CA LYS A 46 19.78 48.74 -8.57
C LYS A 46 18.69 48.74 -9.65
N LYS A 47 18.13 49.91 -9.96
CA LYS A 47 17.26 50.12 -11.12
C LYS A 47 18.03 49.71 -12.38
N ILE A 48 17.88 48.46 -12.80
CA ILE A 48 18.24 48.02 -14.13
C ILE A 48 17.16 48.62 -15.04
N GLY A 49 17.61 49.44 -15.99
CA GLY A 49 16.75 50.12 -16.95
C GLY A 49 15.84 49.11 -17.65
N GLN A 50 14.65 49.60 -18.02
CA GLN A 50 13.68 48.91 -18.84
C GLN A 50 14.38 48.18 -20.00
N GLN A 51 14.64 46.89 -19.84
CA GLN A 51 14.85 46.01 -20.98
C GLN A 51 13.48 45.86 -21.61
N GLU A 52 13.34 46.45 -22.78
CA GLU A 52 12.22 46.26 -23.68
C GLU A 52 11.90 44.76 -23.75
N ILE A 53 10.73 44.41 -23.24
CA ILE A 53 10.14 43.10 -23.44
C ILE A 53 10.08 42.92 -24.95
N PHE A 54 10.89 42.00 -25.48
CA PHE A 54 10.81 41.58 -26.87
C PHE A 54 9.41 41.00 -27.08
N ARG A 55 8.47 41.86 -27.51
CA ARG A 55 7.22 41.41 -28.12
C ARG A 55 7.62 40.93 -29.51
N PRO A 56 7.55 39.63 -29.81
CA PRO A 56 7.69 39.21 -31.20
C PRO A 56 6.66 39.99 -32.00
N GLN A 57 7.14 40.70 -33.03
CA GLN A 57 6.30 41.39 -33.99
C GLN A 57 5.29 40.36 -34.53
N ARG A 58 4.02 40.56 -34.20
CA ARG A 58 2.93 39.77 -34.78
C ARG A 58 2.86 40.23 -36.23
N ASP A 59 3.38 39.42 -37.15
CA ASP A 59 3.16 39.65 -38.57
C ASP A 59 1.64 39.63 -38.81
N GLU A 60 1.05 40.78 -39.11
CA GLU A 60 -0.39 40.96 -39.33
C GLU A 60 -0.88 40.34 -40.65
N SER A 61 -0.04 39.52 -41.31
CA SER A 61 -0.33 38.88 -42.61
C SER A 61 -0.90 37.46 -42.51
N HIS A 62 -0.95 36.86 -41.32
CA HIS A 62 -1.66 35.60 -41.10
C HIS A 62 -3.05 35.89 -40.55
N ALA A 63 -4.03 36.08 -41.44
CA ALA A 63 -5.44 35.90 -41.07
C ALA A 63 -5.55 34.55 -40.37
N SER A 64 -5.95 34.52 -39.09
CA SER A 64 -6.12 33.26 -38.37
C SER A 64 -6.95 32.32 -39.25
N PRO A 65 -6.43 31.14 -39.64
CA PRO A 65 -7.22 30.20 -40.41
C PRO A 65 -8.52 29.94 -39.63
N PRO A 66 -9.69 29.98 -40.28
CA PRO A 66 -10.94 29.72 -39.57
C PRO A 66 -10.82 28.35 -38.90
N TRP A 67 -11.13 28.28 -37.60
CA TRP A 67 -11.03 27.04 -36.81
C TRP A 67 -11.70 25.83 -37.47
N ALA A 68 -12.73 26.08 -38.29
CA ALA A 68 -13.41 25.09 -39.12
C ALA A 68 -12.53 24.37 -40.16
N TYR A 69 -11.35 24.90 -40.51
CA TYR A 69 -10.39 24.21 -41.39
C TYR A 69 -9.43 23.29 -40.64
N LEU A 70 -9.32 23.45 -39.30
CA LEU A 70 -8.45 22.62 -38.48
C LEU A 70 -9.20 21.38 -38.02
N GLU A 71 -10.46 21.53 -37.61
CA GLU A 71 -11.30 20.44 -37.11
C GLU A 71 -11.71 19.49 -38.24
N THR A 72 -11.46 18.21 -38.04
CA THR A 72 -11.80 17.12 -38.96
C THR A 72 -12.28 15.95 -38.14
N GLU A 73 -13.23 15.15 -38.65
CA GLU A 73 -13.74 13.96 -37.93
C GLU A 73 -12.66 12.89 -37.72
N ASP A 74 -11.66 12.84 -38.60
CA ASP A 74 -10.49 11.98 -38.47
C ASP A 74 -9.43 12.62 -37.55
N TYR A 75 -9.20 11.99 -36.40
CA TYR A 75 -8.23 12.45 -35.40
C TYR A 75 -6.79 12.48 -35.91
N LEU A 76 -6.40 11.63 -36.87
CA LEU A 76 -5.05 11.66 -37.46
C LEU A 76 -4.87 12.91 -38.32
N GLN A 77 -5.88 13.21 -39.13
CA GLN A 77 -5.89 14.42 -39.95
C GLN A 77 -5.97 15.67 -39.06
N PHE A 78 -6.78 15.63 -38.00
CA PHE A 78 -6.87 16.72 -37.02
C PHE A 78 -5.52 16.98 -36.33
N ALA A 79 -4.83 15.92 -35.89
CA ALA A 79 -3.49 16.02 -35.32
C ALA A 79 -2.49 16.61 -36.33
N SER A 80 -2.52 16.17 -37.58
CA SER A 80 -1.67 16.71 -38.66
C SER A 80 -1.93 18.21 -38.90
N ASN A 81 -3.20 18.63 -38.93
CA ASN A 81 -3.59 20.03 -39.10
C ASN A 81 -3.07 20.90 -37.95
N LEU A 82 -3.18 20.41 -36.70
CA LEU A 82 -2.67 21.12 -35.51
C LEU A 82 -1.14 21.25 -35.55
N ARG A 83 -0.41 20.20 -35.96
CA ARG A 83 1.05 20.27 -36.14
C ARG A 83 1.45 21.26 -37.24
N ALA A 84 0.73 21.25 -38.37
CA ALA A 84 0.97 22.20 -39.46
C ALA A 84 0.71 23.67 -39.05
N ALA A 85 -0.22 23.89 -38.12
CA ALA A 85 -0.48 25.20 -37.52
C ALA A 85 0.58 25.64 -36.48
N GLY A 86 1.57 24.80 -36.18
CA GLY A 86 2.64 25.10 -35.23
C GLY A 86 2.26 24.94 -33.77
N VAL A 87 1.22 24.15 -33.47
CA VAL A 87 0.82 23.86 -32.08
C VAL A 87 1.88 22.97 -31.42
N PRO A 88 2.43 23.33 -30.24
CA PRO A 88 3.37 22.48 -29.52
C PRO A 88 2.77 21.11 -29.17
N GLU A 89 3.57 20.05 -29.22
CA GLU A 89 3.07 18.67 -29.02
C GLU A 89 2.36 18.49 -27.67
N ARG A 90 2.82 19.16 -26.61
CA ARG A 90 2.15 19.16 -25.30
C ARG A 90 0.72 19.70 -25.38
N THR A 91 0.51 20.81 -26.08
CA THR A 91 -0.81 21.42 -26.25
C THR A 91 -1.68 20.59 -27.18
N LEU A 92 -1.09 20.00 -28.22
CA LEU A 92 -1.78 19.07 -29.11
C LEU A 92 -2.33 17.86 -28.33
N ARG A 93 -1.51 17.25 -27.46
CA ARG A 93 -1.94 16.16 -26.57
C ARG A 93 -3.13 16.55 -25.71
N ASP A 94 -3.05 17.70 -25.05
CA ASP A 94 -4.14 18.18 -24.17
C ASP A 94 -5.46 18.35 -24.93
N ILE A 95 -5.41 18.93 -26.13
CA ILE A 95 -6.58 19.17 -26.96
C ILE A 95 -7.18 17.84 -27.42
N LEU A 96 -6.36 16.96 -27.99
CA LEU A 96 -6.83 15.70 -28.57
C LEU A 96 -7.34 14.73 -27.50
N VAL A 97 -6.63 14.57 -26.38
CA VAL A 97 -7.11 13.68 -25.30
C VAL A 97 -8.41 14.20 -24.72
N ALA A 98 -8.52 15.50 -24.43
CA ALA A 98 -9.76 16.06 -23.90
C ALA A 98 -10.93 15.90 -24.89
N ASP A 99 -10.67 16.00 -26.19
CA ASP A 99 -11.70 15.82 -27.21
C ASP A 99 -12.14 14.36 -27.38
N ILE A 100 -11.18 13.43 -27.50
CA ILE A 100 -11.46 12.00 -27.59
C ILE A 100 -12.28 11.53 -26.39
N TYR A 101 -11.86 11.90 -25.17
CA TYR A 101 -12.56 11.51 -23.94
C TYR A 101 -13.99 12.06 -23.91
N ARG A 102 -14.19 13.32 -24.27
CA ARG A 102 -15.53 13.93 -24.33
C ARG A 102 -16.43 13.25 -25.36
N ASN A 103 -15.91 12.96 -26.56
CA ASN A 103 -16.65 12.24 -27.61
C ASN A 103 -17.05 10.83 -27.13
N MET A 104 -16.14 10.12 -26.47
CA MET A 104 -16.43 8.79 -25.90
C MET A 104 -17.46 8.87 -24.76
N GLU A 105 -17.37 9.85 -23.87
CA GLU A 105 -18.35 10.08 -22.80
C GLU A 105 -19.74 10.37 -23.38
N GLU A 106 -19.84 11.23 -24.39
CA GLU A 106 -21.11 11.49 -25.08
C GLU A 106 -21.70 10.23 -25.74
N LYS A 107 -20.86 9.37 -26.33
CA LYS A 107 -21.29 8.08 -26.88
C LYS A 107 -21.80 7.14 -25.78
N GLN A 108 -21.15 7.12 -24.61
CA GLN A 108 -21.59 6.32 -23.46
C GLN A 108 -22.92 6.82 -22.89
N VAL A 109 -23.10 8.13 -22.78
CA VAL A 109 -24.37 8.74 -22.33
C VAL A 109 -25.50 8.37 -23.29
N LYS A 110 -25.29 8.53 -24.61
CA LYS A 110 -26.30 8.13 -25.62
C LYS A 110 -26.63 6.64 -25.54
N LEU A 111 -25.62 5.78 -25.36
CA LEU A 111 -25.84 4.34 -25.17
C LEU A 111 -26.68 4.03 -23.91
N ALA A 112 -26.56 4.84 -22.86
CA ALA A 112 -27.35 4.71 -21.64
C ALA A 112 -28.78 5.24 -21.79
N GLU A 113 -28.97 6.35 -22.52
CA GLU A 113 -30.28 6.94 -22.82
C GLU A 113 -31.11 6.09 -23.77
N ASP A 114 -30.48 5.47 -24.76
CA ASP A 114 -31.12 4.56 -25.73
C ASP A 114 -31.44 3.17 -25.15
N ALA A 115 -31.22 2.96 -23.84
CA ALA A 115 -31.49 1.69 -23.20
C ALA A 115 -33.01 1.38 -23.19
N PRO A 116 -33.43 0.21 -23.69
CA PRO A 116 -34.85 -0.14 -23.72
C PRO A 116 -35.42 -0.31 -22.31
N ASP A 117 -36.71 -0.03 -22.14
CA ASP A 117 -37.41 -0.21 -20.87
C ASP A 117 -37.35 -1.68 -20.40
N THR A 118 -36.76 -1.89 -19.22
CA THR A 118 -36.54 -3.21 -18.62
C THR A 118 -37.69 -3.71 -17.76
N PHE A 119 -38.74 -2.91 -17.53
CA PHE A 119 -39.82 -3.23 -16.58
C PHE A 119 -40.50 -4.58 -16.89
N TRP A 120 -40.64 -4.92 -18.17
CA TRP A 120 -41.30 -6.15 -18.64
C TRP A 120 -40.36 -7.33 -18.88
N MET A 121 -39.04 -7.13 -18.75
CA MET A 121 -38.06 -8.17 -19.01
C MET A 121 -37.97 -9.15 -17.83
N ASN A 122 -37.64 -10.40 -18.09
CA ASN A 122 -37.27 -11.35 -17.03
C ASN A 122 -35.81 -11.12 -16.58
N ALA A 123 -35.38 -11.80 -15.52
CA ALA A 123 -34.03 -11.64 -14.97
C ALA A 123 -32.93 -12.00 -15.98
N ASP A 124 -33.12 -13.08 -16.75
CA ASP A 124 -32.12 -13.53 -17.73
C ASP A 124 -31.94 -12.54 -18.88
N GLN A 125 -33.04 -11.94 -19.35
CA GLN A 125 -33.03 -10.90 -20.38
C GLN A 125 -32.31 -9.63 -19.88
N ARG A 126 -32.57 -9.21 -18.63
CA ARG A 126 -31.85 -8.08 -18.03
C ARG A 126 -30.36 -8.37 -17.91
N ASN A 127 -29.97 -9.54 -17.39
CA ASN A 127 -28.57 -9.93 -17.27
C ASN A 127 -27.87 -10.01 -18.64
N ALA A 128 -28.56 -10.53 -19.67
CA ALA A 128 -28.02 -10.58 -21.04
C ALA A 128 -27.83 -9.18 -21.63
N MET A 129 -28.77 -8.26 -21.39
CA MET A 129 -28.67 -6.86 -21.82
C MET A 129 -27.55 -6.12 -21.08
N GLU A 130 -27.43 -6.29 -19.77
CA GLU A 130 -26.35 -5.71 -18.97
C GLU A 130 -24.98 -6.20 -19.44
N ARG A 131 -24.83 -7.50 -19.73
CA ARG A 131 -23.60 -8.05 -20.33
C ARG A 131 -23.30 -7.47 -21.71
N ALA A 132 -24.31 -7.28 -22.54
CA ALA A 132 -24.12 -6.66 -23.86
C ALA A 132 -23.71 -5.18 -23.74
N LYS A 133 -24.29 -4.45 -22.78
CA LYS A 133 -23.90 -3.07 -22.46
C LYS A 133 -22.47 -3.00 -21.94
N PHE A 134 -22.09 -3.91 -21.03
CA PHE A 134 -20.74 -4.01 -20.51
C PHE A 134 -19.73 -4.29 -21.62
N ARG A 135 -19.99 -5.28 -22.49
CA ARG A 135 -19.17 -5.56 -23.69
C ARG A 135 -18.96 -4.34 -24.57
N LYS A 136 -20.02 -3.61 -24.89
CA LYS A 136 -19.92 -2.36 -25.66
C LYS A 136 -19.07 -1.31 -24.95
N GLY A 137 -19.19 -1.20 -23.63
CA GLY A 137 -18.37 -0.29 -22.83
C GLY A 137 -16.88 -0.64 -22.91
N VAL A 138 -16.55 -1.93 -22.79
CA VAL A 138 -15.18 -2.44 -22.95
C VAL A 138 -14.66 -2.18 -24.36
N GLU A 139 -15.44 -2.48 -25.41
CA GLU A 139 -15.07 -2.21 -26.80
C GLU A 139 -14.79 -0.72 -27.05
N MET A 140 -15.61 0.18 -26.49
CA MET A 140 -15.39 1.63 -26.61
C MET A 140 -14.11 2.09 -25.91
N LYS A 141 -13.83 1.60 -24.70
CA LYS A 141 -12.62 1.97 -23.95
C LYS A 141 -11.35 1.36 -24.57
N ASN A 142 -11.43 0.15 -25.13
CA ASN A 142 -10.34 -0.42 -25.94
C ASN A 142 -10.08 0.42 -27.20
N ALA A 143 -11.12 0.76 -27.96
CA ALA A 143 -10.99 1.60 -29.16
C ALA A 143 -10.41 2.99 -28.84
N GLN A 144 -10.73 3.52 -27.66
CA GLN A 144 -10.14 4.76 -27.16
C GLN A 144 -8.63 4.60 -26.93
N PHE A 145 -8.19 3.54 -26.26
CA PHE A 145 -6.77 3.29 -26.07
C PHE A 145 -6.03 3.07 -27.38
N ASP A 146 -6.59 2.26 -28.29
CA ASP A 146 -6.00 1.99 -29.61
C ASP A 146 -5.79 3.29 -30.39
N LEU A 147 -6.77 4.19 -30.37
CA LEU A 147 -6.66 5.50 -31.00
C LEU A 147 -5.55 6.35 -30.37
N THR A 148 -5.42 6.35 -29.03
CA THR A 148 -4.33 7.11 -28.37
C THR A 148 -2.96 6.53 -28.67
N ILE A 149 -2.84 5.20 -28.74
CA ILE A 149 -1.61 4.51 -29.15
C ILE A 149 -1.27 4.87 -30.60
N GLU A 150 -2.25 4.92 -31.50
CA GLU A 150 -2.02 5.32 -32.89
C GLU A 150 -1.55 6.78 -33.02
N LEU A 151 -2.14 7.69 -32.23
CA LEU A 151 -1.83 9.12 -32.29
C LEU A 151 -0.49 9.49 -31.66
N PHE A 152 -0.11 8.84 -30.56
CA PHE A 152 1.01 9.24 -29.71
C PHE A 152 2.10 8.17 -29.55
N GLY A 153 1.83 6.93 -29.97
CA GLY A 153 2.75 5.79 -29.83
C GLY A 153 2.66 5.06 -28.48
N TYR A 154 1.82 5.53 -27.56
CA TYR A 154 1.61 4.95 -26.23
C TYR A 154 0.19 5.21 -25.73
N PRO A 155 -0.35 4.38 -24.82
CA PRO A 155 -1.68 4.61 -24.25
C PRO A 155 -1.67 5.89 -23.42
N MET A 156 -2.59 6.80 -23.70
CA MET A 156 -2.68 8.06 -22.97
C MET A 156 -4.07 8.25 -22.39
N ASN A 157 -4.12 8.73 -21.15
CA ASN A 157 -5.37 8.96 -20.44
C ASN A 157 -5.50 10.41 -19.95
N GLN A 158 -6.75 10.85 -19.83
CA GLN A 158 -7.06 12.17 -19.26
C GLN A 158 -6.68 12.22 -17.77
N HIS A 159 -6.83 11.10 -17.07
CA HIS A 159 -6.50 10.99 -15.65
C HIS A 159 -5.03 11.28 -15.37
N ALA A 160 -4.06 10.64 -16.05
CA ALA A 160 -2.64 10.93 -15.82
C ALA A 160 -2.26 12.37 -16.18
N LEU A 161 -2.88 12.95 -17.22
CA LEU A 161 -2.66 14.36 -17.55
C LEU A 161 -3.11 15.26 -16.39
N GLN A 162 -4.27 14.99 -15.80
CA GLN A 162 -4.77 15.72 -14.63
C GLN A 162 -3.91 15.48 -13.39
N THR A 163 -3.58 14.23 -13.07
CA THR A 163 -2.72 13.89 -11.93
C THR A 163 -1.33 14.53 -12.04
N SER A 164 -0.75 14.60 -13.25
CA SER A 164 0.54 15.27 -13.47
C SER A 164 0.50 16.79 -13.25
N ARG A 165 -0.69 17.37 -13.17
CA ARG A 165 -0.95 18.81 -12.97
C ARG A 165 -1.44 19.12 -11.57
N ASP A 166 -1.90 18.11 -10.84
CA ASP A 166 -2.45 18.31 -9.52
C ASP A 166 -1.34 18.78 -8.57
N GLU A 167 -1.60 19.90 -7.90
CA GLU A 167 -0.76 20.46 -6.83
C GLU A 167 -1.37 20.21 -5.44
N GLY A 168 -2.47 19.44 -5.38
CA GLY A 168 -3.20 19.09 -4.16
C GLY A 168 -2.49 18.05 -3.28
N GLN A 169 -3.19 17.53 -2.27
CA GLN A 169 -2.61 16.56 -1.33
C GLN A 169 -2.20 15.24 -1.99
N MET A 170 -2.92 14.81 -3.03
CA MET A 170 -2.55 13.63 -3.82
C MET A 170 -1.21 13.82 -4.55
N SER A 171 -0.81 15.07 -4.84
CA SER A 171 0.48 15.36 -5.43
C SER A 171 1.65 14.91 -4.55
N ALA A 172 1.52 14.93 -3.22
CA ALA A 172 2.58 14.49 -2.32
C ALA A 172 2.83 12.98 -2.40
N ILE A 173 1.75 12.18 -2.48
CA ILE A 173 1.84 10.72 -2.66
C ILE A 173 2.40 10.40 -4.05
N VAL A 174 1.90 11.08 -5.08
CA VAL A 174 2.40 10.91 -6.46
C VAL A 174 3.89 11.28 -6.55
N ARG A 175 4.33 12.37 -5.90
CA ARG A 175 5.76 12.72 -5.82
C ARG A 175 6.57 11.71 -5.03
N LEU A 176 6.00 11.16 -3.97
CA LEU A 176 6.65 10.12 -3.17
C LEU A 176 6.78 8.82 -3.97
N LEU A 177 5.83 8.47 -4.83
CA LEU A 177 5.89 7.23 -5.61
C LEU A 177 6.67 7.39 -6.92
N PHE A 178 6.56 8.54 -7.59
CA PHE A 178 7.01 8.73 -8.97
C PHE A 178 7.88 9.97 -9.17
N GLY A 179 8.25 10.69 -8.11
CA GLY A 179 8.99 11.96 -8.22
C GLY A 179 10.42 11.84 -8.74
N TYR A 180 10.92 10.61 -8.91
CA TYR A 180 12.20 10.33 -9.58
C TYR A 180 12.06 10.26 -11.11
N LEU A 181 10.84 10.09 -11.63
CA LEU A 181 10.55 10.10 -13.06
C LEU A 181 10.37 11.55 -13.53
N ASP A 182 10.76 11.80 -14.77
CA ASP A 182 10.32 13.02 -15.44
C ASP A 182 8.80 12.98 -15.71
N ARG A 183 8.24 14.14 -16.04
CA ARG A 183 6.80 14.28 -16.23
C ARG A 183 6.27 13.44 -17.39
N GLU A 184 7.03 13.32 -18.47
CA GLU A 184 6.60 12.60 -19.65
C GLU A 184 6.60 11.10 -19.38
N ALA A 185 7.66 10.59 -18.76
CA ALA A 185 7.76 9.21 -18.30
C ALA A 185 6.62 8.86 -17.33
N PHE A 186 6.31 9.75 -16.38
CA PHE A 186 5.17 9.58 -15.47
C PHE A 186 3.83 9.47 -16.21
N ILE A 187 3.56 10.35 -17.19
CA ILE A 187 2.30 10.32 -17.96
C ILE A 187 2.19 9.02 -18.76
N GLN A 188 3.28 8.60 -19.43
CA GLN A 188 3.31 7.35 -20.20
C GLN A 188 3.14 6.13 -19.29
N LEU A 189 3.78 6.14 -18.12
CA LEU A 189 3.69 5.06 -17.14
C LEU A 189 2.25 4.90 -16.65
N MET A 190 1.61 6.00 -16.21
CA MET A 190 0.22 5.98 -15.73
C MET A 190 -0.78 5.60 -16.83
N GLY A 191 -0.54 6.00 -18.08
CA GLY A 191 -1.35 5.56 -19.22
C GLY A 191 -1.20 4.06 -19.49
N THR A 192 0.03 3.54 -19.35
CA THR A 192 0.33 2.11 -19.47
C THR A 192 -0.32 1.30 -18.35
N PHE A 193 -0.26 1.77 -17.10
CA PHE A 193 -0.98 1.18 -15.97
C PHE A 193 -2.47 1.03 -16.27
N GLU A 194 -3.15 2.13 -16.61
CA GLU A 194 -4.60 2.08 -16.85
C GLU A 194 -4.96 1.19 -18.06
N TYR A 195 -4.12 1.16 -19.08
CA TYR A 195 -4.32 0.30 -20.25
C TYR A 195 -4.36 -1.18 -19.86
N PHE A 196 -3.35 -1.66 -19.13
CA PHE A 196 -3.26 -3.06 -18.74
C PHE A 196 -4.24 -3.44 -17.62
N GLU A 197 -4.47 -2.54 -16.65
CA GLU A 197 -5.49 -2.73 -15.63
C GLU A 197 -6.87 -2.87 -16.28
N HIS A 198 -7.24 -1.97 -17.19
CA HIS A 198 -8.52 -2.06 -17.88
C HIS A 198 -8.68 -3.37 -18.65
N ARG A 199 -7.61 -3.82 -19.33
CA ARG A 199 -7.66 -5.04 -20.15
C ARG A 199 -7.81 -6.29 -19.29
N SER A 200 -7.08 -6.37 -18.18
CA SER A 200 -7.18 -7.49 -17.23
C SER A 200 -8.53 -7.53 -16.51
N GLU A 201 -9.01 -6.38 -16.00
CA GLU A 201 -10.33 -6.25 -15.38
C GLU A 201 -11.46 -6.61 -16.35
N SER A 202 -11.36 -6.16 -17.61
CA SER A 202 -12.37 -6.44 -18.63
C SER A 202 -12.43 -7.93 -18.95
N LEU A 203 -11.28 -8.59 -19.09
CA LEU A 203 -11.23 -10.04 -19.32
C LEU A 203 -11.89 -10.81 -18.17
N VAL A 204 -11.52 -10.49 -16.92
CA VAL A 204 -12.09 -11.12 -15.72
C VAL A 204 -13.60 -10.86 -15.59
N ALA A 205 -14.04 -9.64 -15.90
CA ALA A 205 -15.46 -9.30 -15.86
C ALA A 205 -16.27 -9.99 -16.96
N LEU A 206 -15.71 -10.13 -18.17
CA LEU A 206 -16.35 -10.82 -19.30
C LEU A 206 -16.48 -12.32 -19.08
N THR A 207 -15.53 -12.93 -18.38
CA THR A 207 -15.55 -14.35 -17.98
C THR A 207 -16.36 -14.60 -16.70
N GLU A 208 -17.00 -13.56 -16.16
CA GLU A 208 -17.70 -13.60 -14.86
C GLU A 208 -16.81 -14.14 -13.72
N GLY A 209 -15.48 -13.98 -13.86
CA GLY A 209 -14.45 -14.47 -12.95
C GLY A 209 -14.20 -15.98 -12.99
N ILE A 210 -14.71 -16.68 -14.01
CA ILE A 210 -14.36 -18.08 -14.29
C ILE A 210 -13.35 -18.08 -15.43
N LEU A 211 -12.07 -18.04 -15.06
CA LEU A 211 -10.96 -18.03 -16.03
C LEU A 211 -10.72 -19.45 -16.55
N LEU A 212 -10.73 -19.59 -17.88
CA LEU A 212 -10.29 -20.79 -18.58
C LEU A 212 -8.79 -20.73 -18.87
N ASP A 213 -8.20 -21.84 -19.30
CA ASP A 213 -6.76 -21.92 -19.63
C ASP A 213 -6.35 -20.86 -20.67
N ASP A 214 -7.20 -20.58 -21.66
CA ASP A 214 -6.96 -19.55 -22.67
C ASP A 214 -6.95 -18.14 -22.06
N ASP A 215 -7.83 -17.85 -21.10
CA ASP A 215 -7.89 -16.55 -20.42
C ASP A 215 -6.64 -16.35 -19.53
N ILE A 216 -6.19 -17.41 -18.86
CA ILE A 216 -4.95 -17.40 -18.07
C ILE A 216 -3.74 -17.16 -18.99
N ALA A 217 -3.71 -17.80 -20.16
CA ALA A 217 -2.66 -17.57 -21.15
C ALA A 217 -2.66 -16.13 -21.68
N GLU A 218 -3.84 -15.52 -21.90
CA GLU A 218 -3.93 -14.11 -22.27
C GLU A 218 -3.42 -13.20 -21.15
N LEU A 219 -3.77 -13.46 -19.89
CA LEU A 219 -3.27 -12.70 -18.73
C LEU A 219 -1.75 -12.79 -18.58
N ASN A 220 -1.17 -13.96 -18.81
CA ASN A 220 0.29 -14.13 -18.81
C ASN A 220 0.94 -13.35 -19.96
N THR A 221 0.33 -13.37 -21.15
CA THR A 221 0.78 -12.55 -22.28
C THR A 221 0.71 -11.05 -21.96
N GLN A 222 -0.31 -10.61 -21.21
CA GLN A 222 -0.40 -9.24 -20.73
C GLN A 222 0.72 -8.91 -19.73
N ALA A 223 1.06 -9.83 -18.81
CA ALA A 223 2.18 -9.66 -17.88
C ALA A 223 3.51 -9.45 -18.62
N ASP A 224 3.78 -10.25 -19.66
CA ASP A 224 4.97 -10.09 -20.51
C ASP A 224 4.96 -8.75 -21.25
N GLY A 225 3.80 -8.34 -21.76
CA GLY A 225 3.60 -7.05 -22.42
C GLY A 225 3.84 -5.85 -21.50
N ILE A 226 3.44 -5.94 -20.23
CA ILE A 226 3.74 -4.92 -19.21
C ILE A 226 5.25 -4.82 -19.02
N ASN A 227 5.92 -5.96 -18.86
CA ASN A 227 7.37 -5.99 -18.67
C ASN A 227 8.12 -5.32 -19.82
N GLU A 228 7.75 -5.63 -21.07
CA GLU A 228 8.33 -5.03 -22.27
C GLU A 228 8.05 -3.52 -22.36
N ALA A 229 6.83 -3.10 -22.04
CA ALA A 229 6.46 -1.68 -22.02
C ALA A 229 7.29 -0.91 -20.98
N LEU A 230 7.46 -1.47 -19.78
CA LEU A 230 8.29 -0.88 -18.74
C LEU A 230 9.77 -0.82 -19.13
N ASP A 231 10.31 -1.85 -19.79
CA ASP A 231 11.72 -1.86 -20.21
C ASP A 231 12.01 -0.83 -21.33
N LYS A 232 11.01 -0.47 -22.13
CA LYS A 232 11.12 0.61 -23.13
C LYS A 232 11.03 1.99 -22.50
N LEU A 233 10.24 2.13 -21.43
CA LEU A 233 9.93 3.41 -20.80
C LEU A 233 10.93 3.79 -19.71
N LEU A 234 11.38 2.82 -18.92
CA LEU A 234 12.16 3.02 -17.72
C LEU A 234 13.55 2.43 -17.87
N THR A 235 14.55 3.11 -17.33
CA THR A 235 15.85 2.49 -17.11
C THR A 235 15.73 1.35 -16.09
N PRO A 236 16.67 0.39 -16.06
CA PRO A 236 16.66 -0.68 -15.06
C PRO A 236 16.58 -0.18 -13.62
N PHE A 237 17.25 0.94 -13.33
CA PHE A 237 17.22 1.59 -12.02
C PHE A 237 15.84 2.18 -11.69
N GLU A 238 15.21 2.87 -12.64
CA GLU A 238 13.87 3.43 -12.46
C GLU A 238 12.82 2.34 -12.29
N LYS A 239 12.93 1.22 -13.02
CA LYS A 239 12.05 0.06 -12.89
C LYS A 239 12.21 -0.62 -11.52
N GLU A 240 13.44 -0.81 -11.04
CA GLU A 240 13.69 -1.30 -9.68
C GLU A 240 13.09 -0.35 -8.63
N GLU A 241 13.29 0.96 -8.79
CA GLU A 241 12.76 1.97 -7.87
C GLU A 241 11.23 1.99 -7.85
N LEU A 242 10.59 1.82 -9.01
CA LEU A 242 9.14 1.70 -9.14
C LEU A 242 8.61 0.55 -8.28
N PHE A 243 9.15 -0.65 -8.49
CA PHE A 243 8.71 -1.84 -7.79
C PHE A 243 9.02 -1.78 -6.30
N LEU A 244 10.18 -1.23 -5.93
CA LEU A 244 10.53 -1.08 -4.53
C LEU A 244 9.57 -0.12 -3.81
N ARG A 245 9.22 1.02 -4.43
CA ARG A 245 8.26 1.96 -3.86
C ARG A 245 6.86 1.36 -3.79
N TYR A 246 6.44 0.65 -4.83
CA TYR A 246 5.18 -0.08 -4.84
C TYR A 246 5.14 -1.08 -3.67
N PHE A 247 6.17 -1.93 -3.55
CA PHE A 247 6.30 -2.91 -2.48
C PHE A 247 6.23 -2.27 -1.09
N ILE A 248 7.06 -1.24 -0.82
CA ILE A 248 7.07 -0.58 0.49
C ILE A 248 5.71 0.03 0.84
N THR A 249 4.98 0.55 -0.15
CA THR A 249 3.65 1.13 0.10
C THR A 249 2.55 0.10 0.26
N GLY A 250 2.58 -1.01 -0.50
CA GLY A 250 1.58 -2.08 -0.41
C GLY A 250 1.81 -3.02 0.78
N HIS A 251 3.09 -3.28 1.10
CA HIS A 251 3.54 -4.24 2.10
C HIS A 251 4.20 -3.53 3.30
N TYR A 252 3.67 -2.38 3.68
CA TYR A 252 4.24 -1.54 4.75
C TYR A 252 4.41 -2.32 6.07
N SER A 253 3.51 -3.26 6.41
CA SER A 253 3.64 -4.10 7.60
C SER A 253 4.95 -4.89 7.62
N GLU A 254 5.39 -5.40 6.47
CA GLU A 254 6.64 -6.15 6.28
C GLU A 254 7.88 -5.27 6.30
N MET A 255 7.72 -3.95 6.24
CA MET A 255 8.81 -2.97 6.27
C MET A 255 8.75 -2.05 7.50
N SER A 256 7.70 -2.16 8.32
CA SER A 256 7.43 -1.29 9.47
C SER A 256 8.41 -1.46 10.64
N HIS A 257 9.42 -2.34 10.51
CA HIS A 257 10.44 -2.65 11.52
C HIS A 257 11.20 -1.41 12.00
N ALA A 258 11.34 -0.40 11.14
CA ALA A 258 11.94 0.88 11.48
C ALA A 258 11.22 1.61 12.63
N GLU A 259 9.89 1.46 12.73
CA GLU A 259 9.10 2.04 13.83
C GLU A 259 9.14 1.18 15.11
N ASN A 260 9.60 -0.06 14.98
CA ASN A 260 9.52 -1.12 15.98
C ASN A 260 10.88 -1.50 16.59
N GLY A 261 11.80 -0.54 16.63
CA GLY A 261 13.09 -0.69 17.31
C GLY A 261 14.23 -1.17 16.42
N PHE A 262 14.03 -1.41 15.12
CA PHE A 262 15.13 -1.64 14.18
C PHE A 262 15.53 -0.33 13.48
N GLU A 263 16.55 0.36 13.98
CA GLU A 263 17.05 1.58 13.34
C GLU A 263 17.90 1.22 12.12
N ALA A 264 17.27 1.18 10.94
CA ALA A 264 17.93 0.95 9.66
C ALA A 264 18.54 2.25 9.12
N THR A 265 19.74 2.16 8.55
CA THR A 265 20.24 3.19 7.63
C THR A 265 19.45 3.14 6.31
N GLY A 266 19.48 4.23 5.53
CA GLY A 266 18.78 4.25 4.24
C GLY A 266 19.26 3.16 3.25
N ALA A 267 20.54 2.79 3.31
CA ALA A 267 21.11 1.73 2.50
C ALA A 267 20.65 0.34 2.96
N GLU A 268 20.66 0.08 4.27
CA GLU A 268 20.15 -1.18 4.84
C GLU A 268 18.66 -1.35 4.55
N PHE A 269 17.86 -0.29 4.74
CA PHE A 269 16.42 -0.33 4.48
C PHE A 269 16.12 -0.66 3.01
N ARG A 270 16.82 0.00 2.07
CA ARG A 270 16.67 -0.28 0.64
C ARG A 270 16.99 -1.74 0.33
N GLN A 271 18.15 -2.23 0.78
CA GLN A 271 18.60 -3.57 0.44
C GLN A 271 17.74 -4.64 1.09
N ALA A 272 17.31 -4.43 2.35
CA ALA A 272 16.35 -5.31 3.00
C ALA A 272 15.03 -5.35 2.24
N ALA A 273 14.49 -4.19 1.82
CA ALA A 273 13.27 -4.13 1.03
C ALA A 273 13.40 -4.91 -0.31
N LEU A 274 14.53 -4.81 -1.01
CA LEU A 274 14.78 -5.58 -2.24
C LEU A 274 14.78 -7.10 -1.99
N ILE A 275 15.41 -7.54 -0.90
CA ILE A 275 15.46 -8.97 -0.54
C ILE A 275 14.07 -9.46 -0.16
N VAL A 276 13.39 -8.75 0.75
CA VAL A 276 12.05 -9.11 1.24
C VAL A 276 11.01 -9.04 0.13
N SER A 277 11.18 -8.19 -0.90
CA SER A 277 10.26 -8.14 -2.03
C SER A 277 10.47 -9.25 -3.07
N THR A 278 11.59 -9.98 -3.02
CA THR A 278 11.94 -11.01 -4.02
C THR A 278 10.89 -12.13 -4.15
N PRO A 279 10.24 -12.59 -3.07
CA PRO A 279 9.17 -13.60 -3.17
C PRO A 279 7.89 -13.11 -3.86
N HIS A 280 7.71 -11.80 -4.04
CA HIS A 280 6.49 -11.20 -4.58
C HIS A 280 6.56 -11.03 -6.09
N ASP A 281 5.44 -11.32 -6.76
CA ASP A 281 5.25 -10.93 -8.16
C ASP A 281 4.67 -9.51 -8.25
N LEU A 282 5.54 -8.53 -7.98
CA LEU A 282 5.15 -7.12 -7.90
C LEU A 282 4.55 -6.58 -9.20
N LEU A 283 4.92 -7.16 -10.34
CA LEU A 283 4.34 -6.76 -11.62
C LEU A 283 2.88 -7.19 -11.70
N ARG A 284 2.59 -8.46 -11.40
CA ARG A 284 1.21 -8.93 -11.41
C ARG A 284 0.38 -8.24 -10.32
N GLU A 285 0.94 -8.04 -9.12
CA GLU A 285 0.27 -7.31 -8.04
C GLU A 285 -0.09 -5.88 -8.47
N ALA A 286 0.85 -5.17 -9.14
CA ALA A 286 0.66 -3.77 -9.49
C ALA A 286 -0.22 -3.56 -10.74
N PHE A 287 -0.23 -4.48 -11.70
CA PHE A 287 -0.85 -4.27 -13.01
C PHE A 287 -1.99 -5.24 -13.36
N LEU A 288 -2.10 -6.38 -12.65
CA LEU A 288 -3.10 -7.42 -12.88
C LEU A 288 -3.95 -7.67 -11.62
N SER A 289 -4.34 -6.60 -10.94
CA SER A 289 -5.11 -6.61 -9.68
C SER A 289 -6.45 -7.36 -9.75
N ALA A 290 -6.96 -7.61 -10.95
CA ALA A 290 -8.18 -8.38 -11.19
C ALA A 290 -8.00 -9.90 -11.00
N VAL A 291 -6.77 -10.38 -10.88
CA VAL A 291 -6.42 -11.79 -10.70
C VAL A 291 -5.66 -11.93 -9.39
N ASP A 292 -6.07 -12.89 -8.56
CA ASP A 292 -5.33 -13.19 -7.33
C ASP A 292 -3.90 -13.61 -7.71
N THR A 293 -2.93 -12.83 -7.25
CA THR A 293 -1.52 -13.22 -7.32
C THR A 293 -1.29 -14.34 -6.32
N PRO A 294 -0.63 -15.44 -6.71
CA PRO A 294 -0.26 -16.47 -5.76
C PRO A 294 0.55 -15.86 -4.63
N GLU A 295 0.10 -16.09 -3.39
CA GLU A 295 0.86 -15.73 -2.21
C GLU A 295 2.24 -16.39 -2.26
N PRO A 296 3.31 -15.68 -1.82
CA PRO A 296 4.63 -16.28 -1.70
C PRO A 296 4.59 -17.55 -0.86
N THR A 297 5.24 -18.61 -1.34
CA THR A 297 5.38 -19.86 -0.58
C THR A 297 6.29 -19.67 0.63
N ASP A 298 6.13 -20.50 1.66
CA ASP A 298 6.99 -20.47 2.84
C ASP A 298 8.47 -20.70 2.47
N GLU A 299 8.74 -21.57 1.48
CA GLU A 299 10.10 -21.80 0.96
C GLU A 299 10.72 -20.53 0.37
N MET A 300 9.94 -19.72 -0.36
CA MET A 300 10.41 -18.45 -0.93
C MET A 300 10.66 -17.41 0.16
N ARG A 301 9.78 -17.35 1.17
CA ARG A 301 9.95 -16.47 2.34
C ARG A 301 11.20 -16.86 3.14
N GLU A 302 11.40 -18.14 3.40
CA GLU A 302 12.58 -18.66 4.09
C GLU A 302 13.87 -18.37 3.31
N ALA A 303 13.86 -18.52 1.98
CA ALA A 303 15.00 -18.16 1.15
C ALA A 303 15.37 -16.66 1.26
N ALA A 304 14.37 -15.79 1.24
CA ALA A 304 14.56 -14.35 1.44
C ALA A 304 15.09 -14.04 2.85
N GLU A 305 14.59 -14.71 3.89
CA GLU A 305 15.08 -14.56 5.26
C GLU A 305 16.55 -14.99 5.41
N VAL A 306 16.97 -16.09 4.76
CA VAL A 306 18.37 -16.53 4.74
C VAL A 306 19.27 -15.51 4.05
N GLU A 307 18.83 -14.95 2.92
CA GLU A 307 19.57 -13.91 2.21
C GLU A 307 19.66 -12.62 3.04
N LEU A 308 18.58 -12.25 3.71
CA LEU A 308 18.52 -11.09 4.58
C LEU A 308 19.46 -11.24 5.78
N ALA A 309 19.48 -12.40 6.43
CA ALA A 309 20.39 -12.72 7.51
C ALA A 309 21.86 -12.65 7.07
N LYS A 310 22.16 -13.11 5.86
CA LYS A 310 23.50 -13.01 5.26
C LYS A 310 23.91 -11.57 4.99
N PHE A 311 22.99 -10.73 4.51
CA PHE A 311 23.25 -9.32 4.23
C PHE A 311 23.46 -8.50 5.51
N LEU A 312 22.56 -8.65 6.48
CA LEU A 312 22.59 -7.91 7.74
C LEU A 312 23.67 -8.39 8.71
N GLY A 313 24.02 -9.68 8.63
CA GLY A 313 24.83 -10.37 9.65
C GLY A 313 23.99 -10.73 10.88
N MET A 314 24.48 -11.69 11.67
CA MET A 314 23.69 -12.33 12.75
C MET A 314 23.13 -11.33 13.78
N GLU A 315 23.97 -10.46 14.34
CA GLU A 315 23.55 -9.51 15.38
C GLU A 315 22.46 -8.55 14.86
N ARG A 316 22.62 -8.08 13.62
CA ARG A 316 21.70 -7.12 13.02
C ARG A 316 20.41 -7.78 12.54
N TYR A 317 20.51 -9.02 12.10
CA TYR A 317 19.36 -9.86 11.79
C TYR A 317 18.52 -10.21 13.03
N GLU A 318 19.15 -10.49 14.18
CA GLU A 318 18.41 -10.71 15.43
C GLU A 318 17.58 -9.48 15.85
N GLU A 319 18.08 -8.27 15.60
CA GLU A 319 17.31 -7.06 15.84
C GLU A 319 16.15 -6.89 14.84
N TRP A 320 16.38 -7.23 13.57
CA TRP A 320 15.35 -7.24 12.54
C TRP A 320 14.22 -8.24 12.87
N ALA A 321 14.58 -9.49 13.19
CA ALA A 321 13.64 -10.54 13.57
C ALA A 321 12.85 -10.16 14.82
N ARG A 322 13.49 -9.53 15.81
CA ARG A 322 12.81 -9.03 17.00
C ARG A 322 11.81 -7.91 16.67
N ALA A 323 12.15 -7.03 15.73
CA ALA A 323 11.24 -5.97 15.28
C ALA A 323 10.04 -6.48 14.46
N LYS A 324 10.03 -7.77 14.07
CA LYS A 324 8.87 -8.48 13.50
C LYS A 324 7.90 -8.99 14.57
N ASP A 325 8.40 -9.37 15.75
CA ASP A 325 7.60 -9.94 16.84
C ASP A 325 6.60 -8.91 17.40
N GLU A 326 5.31 -9.22 17.32
CA GLU A 326 4.22 -8.33 17.77
C GLU A 326 4.33 -7.94 19.26
N ARG A 327 4.77 -8.85 20.12
CA ARG A 327 4.95 -8.57 21.56
C ARG A 327 6.09 -7.60 21.76
N PHE A 328 7.19 -7.76 21.01
CA PHE A 328 8.28 -6.78 21.06
C PHE A 328 7.83 -5.40 20.57
N LYS A 329 7.03 -5.32 19.51
CA LYS A 329 6.47 -4.04 19.02
C LYS A 329 5.71 -3.32 20.12
N GLU A 330 4.84 -4.05 20.82
CA GLU A 330 4.04 -3.52 21.91
C GLU A 330 4.91 -3.03 23.08
N ILE A 331 5.86 -3.86 23.54
CA ILE A 331 6.82 -3.51 24.60
C ILE A 331 7.61 -2.26 24.19
N TYR A 332 8.14 -2.23 22.96
CA TYR A 332 8.95 -1.12 22.46
C TYR A 332 8.14 0.18 22.38
N GLN A 333 6.92 0.15 21.85
CA GLN A 333 6.06 1.33 21.77
C GLN A 333 5.73 1.91 23.16
N LYS A 334 5.37 1.05 24.12
CA LYS A 334 5.01 1.51 25.47
C LYS A 334 6.20 2.00 26.28
N THR A 335 7.34 1.31 26.16
CA THR A 335 8.61 1.76 26.77
C THR A 335 9.08 3.08 26.17
N LYS A 336 8.92 3.29 24.85
CA LYS A 336 9.20 4.57 24.16
C LYS A 336 8.31 5.71 24.66
N ILE A 337 7.01 5.48 24.87
CA ILE A 337 6.10 6.49 25.48
C ILE A 337 6.60 6.87 26.89
N ALA A 338 7.10 5.90 27.65
CA ALA A 338 7.70 6.11 28.97
C ALA A 338 9.14 6.67 28.93
N LYS A 339 9.67 7.00 27.74
CA LYS A 339 11.03 7.51 27.54
C LYS A 339 12.13 6.57 28.06
N LEU A 340 11.90 5.27 27.97
CA LEU A 340 12.93 4.26 28.20
C LEU A 340 13.74 4.04 26.93
N GLU A 341 14.98 3.59 27.11
CA GLU A 341 15.88 3.29 25.99
C GLU A 341 15.49 1.96 25.34
N LYS A 342 15.84 1.77 24.06
CA LYS A 342 15.63 0.49 23.35
C LYS A 342 16.19 -0.70 24.12
N ALA A 343 17.36 -0.54 24.74
CA ALA A 343 18.00 -1.59 25.52
C ALA A 343 17.15 -2.07 26.71
N ASP A 344 16.29 -1.22 27.26
CA ASP A 344 15.37 -1.59 28.34
C ASP A 344 14.21 -2.44 27.79
N ALA A 345 13.64 -2.07 26.63
CA ALA A 345 12.63 -2.87 25.92
C ALA A 345 13.16 -4.27 25.58
N VAL A 346 14.39 -4.34 25.08
CA VAL A 346 15.08 -5.60 24.78
C VAL A 346 15.22 -6.49 26.02
N LYS A 347 15.61 -5.92 27.16
CA LYS A 347 15.73 -6.70 28.41
C LYS A 347 14.39 -7.24 28.88
N ILE A 348 13.32 -6.45 28.79
CA ILE A 348 11.97 -6.89 29.14
C ILE A 348 11.55 -8.05 28.25
N PHE A 349 11.73 -7.90 26.93
CA PHE A 349 11.41 -8.94 25.95
C PHE A 349 12.19 -10.23 26.21
N ASN A 350 13.52 -10.17 26.34
CA ASN A 350 14.33 -11.36 26.60
C ASN A 350 13.97 -12.04 27.94
N SER A 351 13.57 -11.27 28.95
CA SER A 351 13.10 -11.81 30.22
C SER A 351 11.77 -12.54 30.10
N LEU A 352 10.88 -12.09 29.21
CA LEU A 352 9.62 -12.76 28.92
C LEU A 352 9.86 -14.05 28.13
N ASP A 353 10.66 -13.98 27.08
CA ASP A 353 11.02 -15.12 26.23
C ASP A 353 11.68 -16.25 27.05
N THR A 354 12.58 -15.89 27.97
CA THR A 354 13.19 -16.85 28.92
C THR A 354 12.16 -17.45 29.88
N ALA A 355 11.17 -16.68 30.29
CA ALA A 355 10.12 -17.15 31.20
C ALA A 355 9.15 -18.08 30.49
N GLU A 356 8.79 -17.81 29.25
CA GLU A 356 7.95 -18.66 28.42
C GLU A 356 8.62 -19.99 28.11
N ALA A 357 9.90 -19.97 27.71
CA ALA A 357 10.65 -21.22 27.53
C ALA A 357 10.70 -22.07 28.81
N GLN A 358 10.71 -21.45 29.99
CA GLN A 358 10.60 -22.16 31.27
C GLN A 358 9.19 -22.72 31.49
N VAL A 359 8.15 -21.95 31.17
CA VAL A 359 6.75 -22.40 31.23
C VAL A 359 6.53 -23.60 30.30
N ASP A 360 7.00 -23.53 29.06
CA ASP A 360 6.91 -24.63 28.09
C ASP A 360 7.65 -25.88 28.59
N SER A 361 8.83 -25.71 29.19
CA SER A 361 9.57 -26.83 29.79
C SER A 361 8.84 -27.47 30.98
N ILE A 362 8.06 -26.70 31.75
CA ILE A 362 7.25 -27.20 32.86
C ILE A 362 6.04 -27.99 32.32
N TYR A 363 5.41 -27.53 31.24
CA TYR A 363 4.29 -28.26 30.61
C TYR A 363 4.73 -29.50 29.86
N ALA A 364 5.94 -29.53 29.31
CA ALA A 364 6.47 -30.69 28.61
C ALA A 364 6.92 -31.82 29.55
N ASP A 365 7.01 -31.56 30.86
CA ASP A 365 7.42 -32.54 31.87
C ASP A 365 6.20 -33.28 32.44
N GLU A 366 5.98 -34.50 31.93
CA GLU A 366 4.88 -35.38 32.34
C GLU A 366 5.04 -35.96 33.76
N GLU A 367 6.21 -35.81 34.40
CA GLU A 367 6.46 -36.34 35.75
C GLU A 367 6.06 -35.34 36.86
N LEU A 368 5.81 -34.08 36.51
CA LEU A 368 5.44 -33.03 37.45
C LEU A 368 3.98 -33.16 37.90
N LYS A 369 3.76 -33.18 39.22
CA LYS A 369 2.41 -33.12 39.78
C LYS A 369 1.79 -31.74 39.53
N PRO A 370 0.45 -31.66 39.37
CA PRO A 370 -0.25 -30.39 39.17
C PRO A 370 0.10 -29.30 40.20
N GLU A 371 0.20 -29.67 41.48
CA GLU A 371 0.56 -28.75 42.57
C GLU A 371 2.01 -28.25 42.45
N GLU A 372 2.93 -29.12 42.05
CA GLU A 372 4.35 -28.79 41.87
C GLU A 372 4.55 -27.90 40.64
N ALA A 373 3.84 -28.20 39.54
CA ALA A 373 3.80 -27.37 38.33
C ALA A 373 3.26 -25.97 38.65
N ALA A 374 2.16 -25.86 39.40
CA ALA A 374 1.58 -24.57 39.81
C ALA A 374 2.57 -23.71 40.62
N VAL A 375 3.31 -24.31 41.55
CA VAL A 375 4.34 -23.59 42.34
C VAL A 375 5.48 -23.10 41.44
N LEU A 376 5.93 -23.91 40.47
CA LEU A 376 6.97 -23.53 39.52
C LEU A 376 6.51 -22.38 38.60
N LEU A 377 5.29 -22.45 38.07
CA LEU A 377 4.72 -21.39 37.22
C LEU A 377 4.63 -20.05 37.97
N ILE A 378 4.20 -20.07 39.24
CA ILE A 378 4.18 -18.88 40.11
C ILE A 378 5.60 -18.32 40.29
N ALA A 379 6.60 -19.19 40.50
CA ALA A 379 7.98 -18.77 40.68
C ALA A 379 8.57 -18.14 39.40
N VAL A 380 8.29 -18.71 38.22
CA VAL A 380 8.69 -18.17 36.92
C VAL A 380 8.07 -16.79 36.70
N LYS A 381 6.75 -16.66 36.91
CA LYS A 381 6.04 -15.38 36.79
C LYS A 381 6.60 -14.33 37.76
N ALA A 382 6.83 -14.69 39.02
CA ALA A 382 7.39 -13.79 40.02
C ALA A 382 8.80 -13.31 39.65
N ARG A 383 9.65 -14.19 39.08
CA ARG A 383 10.98 -13.83 38.60
C ARG A 383 10.90 -12.85 37.43
N ALA A 384 10.09 -13.13 36.42
CA ALA A 384 9.92 -12.27 35.25
C ALA A 384 9.39 -10.87 35.64
N LEU A 385 8.40 -10.81 36.54
CA LEU A 385 7.88 -9.56 37.10
C LEU A 385 8.93 -8.78 37.90
N SER A 386 9.81 -9.48 38.62
CA SER A 386 10.90 -8.85 39.37
C SER A 386 11.89 -8.18 38.41
N GLU A 387 12.29 -8.87 37.35
CA GLU A 387 13.19 -8.32 36.32
C GLU A 387 12.56 -7.15 35.58
N PHE A 388 11.29 -7.26 35.17
CA PHE A 388 10.53 -6.15 34.60
C PHE A 388 10.54 -4.92 35.52
N LYS A 389 10.23 -5.10 36.82
CA LYS A 389 10.24 -4.01 37.80
C LYS A 389 11.62 -3.38 37.98
N LYS A 390 12.70 -4.15 37.88
CA LYS A 390 14.08 -3.63 37.94
C LYS A 390 14.42 -2.77 36.72
N VAL A 391 14.03 -3.22 35.52
CA VAL A 391 14.31 -2.51 34.27
C VAL A 391 13.51 -1.21 34.19
N VAL A 392 12.21 -1.27 34.48
CA VAL A 392 11.30 -0.11 34.40
C VAL A 392 11.52 0.88 35.55
N GLY A 393 11.89 0.38 36.74
CA GLY A 393 12.29 1.19 37.90
C GLY A 393 11.29 2.31 38.23
N LEU A 394 11.78 3.44 38.78
CA LEU A 394 10.99 4.66 39.01
C LEU A 394 10.77 5.51 37.75
N ARG A 395 11.27 5.07 36.58
CA ARG A 395 11.21 5.83 35.32
C ARG A 395 9.80 5.86 34.73
N MET A 396 8.96 4.89 35.10
CA MET A 396 7.56 4.80 34.72
C MET A 396 6.64 5.02 35.93
N LYS A 397 5.53 5.73 35.72
CA LYS A 397 4.52 5.94 36.76
C LYS A 397 3.96 4.60 37.26
N PRO A 398 3.56 4.48 38.54
CA PRO A 398 3.03 3.23 39.08
C PRO A 398 1.86 2.66 38.28
N GLU A 399 0.93 3.51 37.84
CA GLU A 399 -0.24 3.12 37.03
C GLU A 399 0.17 2.51 35.69
N GLN A 400 1.02 3.20 34.93
CA GLN A 400 1.53 2.73 33.63
C GLN A 400 2.35 1.44 33.76
N ARG A 401 3.09 1.30 34.87
CA ARG A 401 3.87 0.09 35.15
C ARG A 401 2.97 -1.09 35.45
N GLN A 402 1.88 -0.87 36.19
CA GLN A 402 0.92 -1.91 36.52
C GLN A 402 0.14 -2.34 35.27
N GLU A 403 -0.37 -1.39 34.49
CA GLU A 403 -1.05 -1.65 33.21
C GLU A 403 -0.17 -2.44 32.24
N LEU A 404 1.06 -1.98 32.00
CA LEU A 404 2.02 -2.67 31.13
C LEU A 404 2.37 -4.07 31.64
N SER A 405 2.51 -4.22 32.96
CA SER A 405 2.77 -5.52 33.58
C SER A 405 1.60 -6.48 33.42
N ASP A 406 0.37 -5.99 33.62
CA ASP A 406 -0.82 -6.83 33.55
C ASP A 406 -1.07 -7.28 32.11
N GLU A 407 -0.81 -6.42 31.12
CA GLU A 407 -0.98 -6.75 29.72
C GLU A 407 0.08 -7.75 29.23
N ILE A 408 1.37 -7.47 29.46
CA ILE A 408 2.47 -8.34 28.99
C ILE A 408 2.45 -9.71 29.69
N PHE A 409 2.18 -9.75 31.00
CA PHE A 409 2.29 -10.95 31.81
C PHE A 409 0.93 -11.60 32.13
N SER A 410 -0.15 -11.19 31.45
CA SER A 410 -1.50 -11.77 31.62
C SER A 410 -1.51 -13.26 31.29
N GLU A 411 -0.91 -13.63 30.16
CA GLU A 411 -0.86 -15.01 29.64
C GLU A 411 0.21 -15.88 30.31
N LEU A 412 1.23 -15.26 30.91
CA LEU A 412 2.34 -16.02 31.50
C LEU A 412 1.86 -16.80 32.75
N GLY A 413 1.93 -18.13 32.65
CA GLY A 413 1.64 -19.07 33.74
C GLY A 413 0.16 -19.30 34.02
N LYS A 414 -0.74 -19.05 33.05
CA LYS A 414 -2.13 -19.53 33.14
C LYS A 414 -2.12 -21.06 33.10
N LEU A 415 -2.70 -21.70 34.11
CA LEU A 415 -2.85 -23.16 34.11
C LEU A 415 -3.73 -23.57 32.91
N PRO A 416 -3.36 -24.60 32.15
CA PRO A 416 -4.25 -25.18 31.13
C PRO A 416 -5.55 -25.63 31.80
N GLU A 417 -6.70 -25.44 31.14
CA GLU A 417 -8.01 -25.86 31.66
C GLU A 417 -8.05 -27.35 32.06
N GLU A 418 -7.19 -28.17 31.45
CA GLU A 418 -7.01 -29.59 31.77
C GLU A 418 -6.58 -29.84 33.22
N PHE A 419 -5.80 -28.93 33.82
CA PHE A 419 -5.38 -29.01 35.22
C PHE A 419 -6.42 -28.48 36.22
N GLU A 420 -7.47 -27.78 35.76
CA GLU A 420 -8.52 -27.26 36.63
C GLU A 420 -9.63 -28.29 36.94
N SER A 421 -9.61 -29.49 36.33
CA SER A 421 -10.78 -30.38 36.28
C SER A 421 -10.78 -31.67 37.12
N GLU A 422 -9.71 -32.02 37.86
CA GLU A 422 -9.67 -33.32 38.55
C GLU A 422 -10.15 -33.36 40.01
N ASP A 423 -10.45 -32.23 40.67
CA ASP A 423 -10.74 -32.25 42.12
C ASP A 423 -12.18 -31.86 42.53
N GLU A 424 -13.15 -31.91 41.60
CA GLU A 424 -14.59 -31.89 41.97
C GLU A 424 -15.19 -33.30 42.14
N THR A 425 -14.46 -34.24 42.76
CA THR A 425 -15.12 -35.41 43.37
C THR A 425 -15.85 -34.99 44.65
N LYS A 426 -17.14 -34.64 44.50
CA LYS A 426 -18.09 -34.38 45.58
C LYS A 426 -18.07 -35.49 46.65
N PRO A 427 -17.83 -35.19 47.94
CA PRO A 427 -17.95 -36.19 49.01
C PRO A 427 -19.43 -36.49 49.28
N GLY A 428 -19.69 -37.77 49.60
CA GLY A 428 -21.00 -38.39 49.59
C GLY A 428 -22.04 -37.80 50.55
N GLN A 429 -23.27 -37.68 50.04
CA GLN A 429 -24.46 -37.54 50.88
C GLN A 429 -24.76 -38.89 51.55
N GLU A 430 -24.40 -38.99 52.83
CA GLU A 430 -24.88 -40.05 53.72
C GLU A 430 -26.41 -39.98 53.85
N THR A 431 -27.05 -41.09 53.52
CA THR A 431 -28.46 -41.39 53.82
C THR A 431 -28.66 -41.56 55.32
N ARG A 432 -29.46 -40.68 55.94
CA ARG A 432 -30.08 -40.92 57.25
C ARG A 432 -31.58 -40.64 57.15
N LYS A 433 -32.37 -41.70 56.95
CA LYS A 433 -33.82 -41.69 57.19
C LYS A 433 -34.08 -42.51 58.46
N ASP A 434 -34.42 -41.80 59.52
CA ASP A 434 -34.84 -42.36 60.80
C ASP A 434 -36.23 -42.99 60.70
N ALA A 435 -36.39 -44.07 61.46
CA ALA A 435 -37.65 -44.67 61.83
C ALA A 435 -38.02 -44.22 63.26
N ARG A 436 -39.12 -43.47 63.40
CA ARG A 436 -40.21 -43.65 64.38
C ARG A 436 -41.17 -42.48 64.38
#